data_AF-A0AAU8TVT2-F1
#
_entry.id   AF-A0AAU8TVT2-F1
#
_cell.length_a   1.000
_cell.length_b   1.000
_cell.length_c   1.000
_cell.angle_alpha   90.00
_cell.angle_beta   90.00
_cell.angle_gamma   90.00
#
_symmetry.space_group_name_H-M   'P 1'
#
loop_
_entity.id
_entity.type
_entity.pdbx_description
1 polymer ?
#
loop_
_entity_poly.entity_id
_entity_poly.type
_entity_poly.pdbx_seq_one_letter_code
_entity_poly.pdbx_strand_id
1 'polypeptide(L)' 'MLNTSFFPSLRTAIGTALRPRQLNREEERLVHNYRCLSEQDREAVRCLMFAVKETSEANTLTHKK' A
#
# COMPACT_ATOMS: atom_id res chain seq x y z
N MET A 1 -23.74 -2.04 23.61
CA MET A 1 -23.62 -1.11 22.47
C MET A 1 -22.16 -0.70 22.33
N LEU A 2 -21.52 -1.05 21.22
CA LEU A 2 -20.50 -0.27 20.49
C LEU A 2 -20.19 -1.06 19.21
N ASN A 3 -21.00 -0.78 18.19
CA ASN A 3 -20.91 -1.33 16.85
C ASN A 3 -20.04 -0.36 16.03
N THR A 4 -18.77 -0.67 15.81
CA THR A 4 -17.88 0.17 14.97
C THR A 4 -16.90 -0.67 14.13
N SER A 5 -17.40 -1.64 13.37
CA SER A 5 -16.64 -2.15 12.22
C SER A 5 -16.81 -1.17 11.05
N PHE A 6 -16.12 -0.03 11.09
CA PHE A 6 -16.06 0.91 9.99
C PHE A 6 -15.05 0.40 8.94
N PHE A 7 -15.45 -0.63 8.19
CA PHE A 7 -14.79 -0.92 6.93
C PHE A 7 -15.28 0.12 5.93
N PRO A 8 -14.41 0.94 5.31
CA PRO A 8 -14.85 1.76 4.20
C PRO A 8 -15.25 0.78 3.10
N SER A 9 -16.55 0.62 2.91
CA SER A 9 -17.13 -0.09 1.78
C SER A 9 -16.67 0.65 0.54
N LEU A 10 -15.58 0.17 -0.06
CA LEU A 10 -15.15 0.54 -1.40
C LEU A 10 -16.34 0.25 -2.30
N ARG A 11 -17.11 1.29 -2.63
CA ARG A 11 -18.23 1.21 -3.56
C ARG A 11 -17.70 0.62 -4.86
N THR A 12 -17.91 -0.67 -5.03
CA THR A 12 -17.76 -1.40 -6.28
C THR A 12 -18.60 -0.69 -7.33
N ALA A 13 -17.93 -0.05 -8.30
CA ALA A 13 -18.59 0.34 -9.54
C ALA A 13 -19.18 -0.94 -10.15
N ILE A 14 -20.50 -0.92 -10.38
CA ILE A 14 -21.27 -2.04 -10.94
C ILE A 14 -20.58 -2.48 -12.25
N GLY A 15 -19.98 -3.67 -12.25
CA GLY A 15 -19.24 -4.23 -13.39
C GLY A 15 -17.76 -4.53 -13.14
N THR A 16 -17.16 -4.01 -12.05
CA THR A 16 -15.79 -4.35 -11.65
C THR A 16 -15.82 -4.99 -10.27
N ALA A 17 -16.19 -6.27 -10.20
CA ALA A 17 -15.93 -7.07 -9.01
C ALA A 17 -14.42 -7.32 -8.90
N LEU A 18 -13.65 -6.27 -8.58
CA LEU A 18 -12.28 -6.42 -8.09
C LEU A 18 -12.42 -7.10 -6.73
N ARG A 19 -12.44 -8.43 -6.73
CA ARG A 19 -12.32 -9.21 -5.51
C ARG A 19 -11.13 -8.65 -4.74
N PRO A 20 -11.29 -8.26 -3.47
CA PRO A 20 -10.16 -7.85 -2.65
C PRO A 20 -9.11 -8.95 -2.72
N ARG A 21 -7.92 -8.65 -3.24
CA ARG A 21 -6.82 -9.60 -3.24
C ARG A 21 -6.51 -9.91 -1.78
N GLN A 22 -6.56 -11.18 -1.40
CA GLN A 22 -6.10 -11.59 -0.08
C GLN A 22 -4.61 -11.30 0.03
N LEU A 23 -4.25 -10.57 1.08
CA LEU A 23 -2.86 -10.32 1.40
C LEU A 23 -2.24 -11.61 1.91
N ASN A 24 -0.99 -11.86 1.54
CA ASN A 24 -0.22 -12.90 2.20
C ASN A 24 0.19 -12.44 3.61
N ARG A 25 0.70 -13.37 4.42
CA ARG A 25 1.08 -13.09 5.82
C ARG A 25 2.12 -11.96 5.96
N GLU A 26 3.03 -11.83 5.00
CA GLU A 26 4.07 -10.80 5.04
C GLU A 26 3.49 -9.42 4.70
N GLU A 27 2.61 -9.36 3.73
CA GLU A 27 1.86 -8.16 3.34
C GLU A 27 0.96 -7.69 4.48
N GLU A 28 0.27 -8.60 5.17
CA GLU A 28 -0.50 -8.28 6.38
C GLU A 28 0.38 -7.72 7.49
N ARG A 29 1.54 -8.35 7.74
CA ARG A 29 2.50 -7.89 8.74
C ARG A 29 3.05 -6.50 8.40
N LEU A 30 3.34 -6.24 7.13
CA LEU A 30 3.78 -4.93 6.66
C LEU A 30 2.71 -3.86 6.91
N VAL A 31 1.47 -4.13 6.52
CA VAL A 31 0.34 -3.20 6.73
C VAL A 31 0.12 -2.93 8.22
N HIS A 32 0.21 -3.96 9.05
CA HIS A 32 0.09 -3.83 10.50
C HIS A 32 1.18 -2.89 11.06
N ASN A 33 2.45 -3.16 10.75
CA ASN A 33 3.57 -2.34 11.22
C ASN A 33 3.44 -0.89 10.75
N TYR A 34 3.12 -0.67 9.48
CA TYR A 34 2.95 0.68 8.91
C TYR A 34 1.82 1.47 9.61
N ARG A 35 0.73 0.80 10.01
CA ARG A 35 -0.37 1.45 10.77
C ARG A 35 0.04 1.83 12.19
N CYS A 36 0.95 1.08 12.80
CA CYS A 36 1.47 1.37 14.15
C CYS A 36 2.49 2.51 14.19
N LEU A 37 3.02 2.94 13.05
CA LEU A 37 3.97 4.07 12.97
C LEU A 37 3.32 5.41 13.36
N SER A 38 4.16 6.37 13.74
CA SER A 38 3.75 7.78 13.83
C SER A 38 3.44 8.36 12.44
N GLU A 39 2.75 9.49 12.37
CA GLU A 39 2.52 10.17 11.08
C GLU A 39 3.83 10.61 10.41
N GLN A 40 4.81 11.06 11.19
CA GLN A 40 6.12 11.48 10.68
C GLN A 40 6.87 10.30 10.07
N ASP A 41 6.86 9.15 10.73
CA ASP A 41 7.49 7.93 10.22
C ASP A 41 6.78 7.40 8.97
N ARG A 42 5.44 7.47 8.94
CA ARG A 42 4.67 7.14 7.73
C ARG A 42 5.05 8.01 6.55
N GLU A 43 5.26 9.31 6.77
CA GLU A 43 5.71 10.23 5.74
C GLU A 43 7.11 9.87 5.24
N ALA A 44 8.06 9.59 6.15
CA ALA A 44 9.40 9.14 5.77
C ALA A 44 9.37 7.87 4.91
N VAL A 45 8.53 6.88 5.28
CA VAL A 45 8.33 5.66 4.48
C VAL A 45 7.77 5.95 3.09
N ARG A 46 6.83 6.90 2.96
CA ARG A 46 6.32 7.34 1.64
C ARG A 46 7.43 7.94 0.79
N CYS A 47 8.24 8.83 1.36
CA CYS A 47 9.39 9.42 0.67
C CYS A 47 10.40 8.36 0.22
N LEU A 48 10.70 7.38 1.09
CA LEU A 48 11.59 6.27 0.76
C LEU A 48 11.05 5.41 -0.39
N MET A 49 9.77 5.03 -0.35
CA MET A 49 9.15 4.26 -1.44
C MET A 49 9.14 5.04 -2.76
N PHE A 50 8.94 6.35 -2.72
CA PHE A 50 9.05 7.20 -3.90
C PHE A 50 10.47 7.14 -4.48
N ALA A 51 11.52 7.34 -3.67
CA ALA A 51 12.90 7.27 -4.13
C ALA A 51 13.28 5.88 -4.69
N VAL A 52 12.82 4.80 -4.04
CA VAL A 52 13.03 3.42 -4.54
C VAL A 52 12.36 3.21 -5.90
N LYS A 53 11.15 3.73 -6.10
CA LYS A 53 10.45 3.62 -7.38
C LYS A 53 11.21 4.36 -8.49
N GLU A 54 11.59 5.62 -8.25
CA GLU A 54 12.32 6.44 -9.22
C GLU A 54 13.67 5.81 -9.60
N THR A 55 14.42 5.30 -8.62
CA THR A 55 15.71 4.63 -8.87
C THR A 55 15.55 3.30 -9.62
N SER A 56 14.49 2.54 -9.34
CA SER A 56 14.19 1.32 -10.08
C SER A 56 13.85 1.62 -11.55
N GLU A 57 13.00 2.62 -11.81
CA GLU A 57 12.63 3.00 -13.18
C GLU A 57 13.84 3.52 -13.97
N ALA A 58 14.70 4.32 -13.32
CA ALA A 58 15.95 4.78 -13.91
C ALA A 58 16.86 3.62 -14.35
N ASN A 59 17.00 2.57 -13.52
CA ASN A 59 17.84 1.42 -13.84
C ASN A 59 17.30 0.56 -15.00
N THR A 60 15.98 0.55 -15.23
CA THR A 60 15.40 -0.16 -16.39
C THR A 60 15.64 0.56 -17.72
N LEU A 61 15.83 1.88 -17.69
CA LEU A 61 16.13 2.71 -18.87
C LEU A 61 17.62 2.62 -19.27
N THR A 62 18.53 2.38 -18.32
CA THR A 62 19.97 2.31 -18.60
C THR A 62 20.44 0.98 -19.19
N HIS A 63 19.65 -0.09 -19.10
CA HIS A 63 19.99 -1.42 -19.63
C HIS A 63 19.52 -1.68 -21.08
N LYS A 64 18.89 -0.70 -21.75
CA LYS A 64 18.49 -0.78 -23.17
C LYS A 64 19.46 -0.05 -24.12
N LYS A 65 20.77 -0.25 -23.95
CA LYS A 65 21.78 0.29 -24.85
C LYS A 65 22.61 -0.82 -25.49
#